data_AF-A0AAV1Y9E1-F1
#
_entry.id   AF-A0AAV1Y9E1-F1
#
_cell.length_a   1.000
_cell.length_b   1.000
_cell.length_c   1.000
_cell.angle_alpha   90.00
_cell.angle_beta   90.00
_cell.angle_gamma   90.00
#
_symmetry.space_group_name_H-M   'P 1'
#
loop_
_entity.id
_entity.type
_entity.pdbx_description
1 polymer ?
#
loop_
_entity_poly.entity_id
_entity_poly.type
_entity_poly.pdbx_seq_one_letter_code
_entity_poly.pdbx_strand_id
1 'polypeptide(L)'
;MLPKLEKLVVNSCRGCQILINEGEENVNFIESSQVKDLHLIECNLSDEFLPVYLTYFPNIETLYLNNNNFTILPPCIENCVNLKRLYLDDCKKLQQIMALPPNIKGLSAENCISLTSHATSLLLSQEIHEAGNTYFIFPGTKVPYWFDHRSKGSSVSFWFHNKLPTIAMCFVCRLLDKDSRHLSYELNVFINGKSTLCSYNINSFKFLSGHIYLFDLRLVEEEDEEFHSNQLDQAFFEGK
;
A
#
# COMPACT_ATOMS: atom_id res chain seq x y z
N MET A 1 13.90 28.71 -2.11
CA MET A 1 12.74 28.03 -1.51
C MET A 1 11.52 28.22 -2.38
N LEU A 2 10.74 27.17 -2.60
CA LEU A 2 9.43 27.22 -3.23
C LEU A 2 8.38 27.08 -2.10
N PRO A 3 7.91 28.18 -1.49
CA PRO A 3 7.11 28.15 -0.26
C PRO A 3 5.71 27.51 -0.39
N LYS A 4 5.36 26.98 -1.56
CA LYS A 4 4.08 26.32 -1.86
C LYS A 4 4.26 24.91 -2.44
N LEU A 5 5.46 24.34 -2.34
CA LEU A 5 5.74 23.03 -2.92
C LEU A 5 5.19 21.93 -2.02
N GLU A 6 3.96 21.47 -2.31
CA GLU A 6 3.32 20.35 -1.61
C GLU A 6 3.67 18.99 -2.20
N LYS A 7 4.10 18.98 -3.47
CA LYS A 7 4.47 17.79 -4.22
C LYS A 7 5.85 17.93 -4.82
N LEU A 8 6.74 16.99 -4.52
CA LEU A 8 8.08 16.90 -5.09
C LEU A 8 8.18 15.60 -5.89
N VAL A 9 8.52 15.73 -7.17
CA VAL A 9 8.71 14.59 -8.07
C VAL A 9 10.15 14.55 -8.57
N VAL A 10 10.84 13.47 -8.24
CA VAL A 10 12.21 13.17 -8.67
C VAL A 10 12.21 11.76 -9.23
N ASN A 11 12.45 11.62 -10.53
CA ASN A 11 12.39 10.35 -11.24
C ASN A 11 13.69 10.09 -12.02
N SER A 12 14.15 8.85 -12.01
CA SER A 12 15.27 8.35 -12.84
C SER A 12 16.58 9.14 -12.66
N CYS A 13 16.75 9.80 -11.52
CA CYS A 13 17.96 10.54 -11.18
C CYS A 13 19.01 9.57 -10.65
N ARG A 14 20.13 9.41 -11.37
CA ARG A 14 21.23 8.55 -10.93
C ARG A 14 21.96 9.19 -9.76
N GLY A 15 21.73 8.64 -8.57
CA GLY A 15 22.39 9.11 -7.36
C GLY A 15 21.96 10.53 -7.03
N CYS A 16 20.69 10.70 -6.65
CA CYS A 16 20.25 11.94 -6.02
C CYS A 16 21.16 12.23 -4.81
N GLN A 17 22.24 12.95 -5.05
CA GLN A 17 22.99 13.77 -4.12
C GLN A 17 22.49 15.22 -4.23
N ILE A 18 21.43 15.47 -5.01
CA ILE A 18 20.90 16.81 -5.29
C ILE A 18 20.56 17.57 -3.98
N LEU A 19 20.21 16.85 -2.90
CA LEU A 19 19.97 17.43 -1.57
C LEU A 19 21.16 17.28 -0.60
N ILE A 20 22.18 16.49 -0.96
CA ILE A 20 23.32 16.16 -0.10
C ILE A 20 24.57 16.65 -0.84
N ASN A 21 24.91 17.92 -0.66
CA ASN A 21 26.22 18.42 -1.07
C ASN A 21 27.28 17.61 -0.28
N GLU A 22 27.96 16.69 -0.95
CA GLU A 22 29.14 16.02 -0.38
C GLU A 22 30.24 17.08 -0.21
N GLY A 23 30.39 17.63 1.00
CA GLY A 23 31.50 18.55 1.28
C GLY A 23 31.45 19.42 2.54
N GLU A 24 30.33 19.53 3.26
CA GLU A 24 30.28 20.42 4.44
C GLU A 24 29.81 19.68 5.69
N GLU A 25 30.70 19.53 6.67
CA GLU A 25 30.48 18.87 7.97
C GLU A 25 29.45 19.57 8.89
N ASN A 26 28.69 20.55 8.40
CA ASN A 26 27.64 21.25 9.15
C ASN A 26 26.57 21.85 8.24
N VAL A 27 25.97 21.05 7.34
CA VAL A 27 24.76 21.50 6.66
C VAL A 27 23.59 21.38 7.64
N ASN A 28 23.19 22.49 8.25
CA ASN A 28 21.87 22.62 8.86
C ASN A 28 20.82 22.40 7.77
N PHE A 29 20.38 21.16 7.61
CA PHE A 29 19.36 20.79 6.66
C PHE A 29 18.06 21.50 7.02
N ILE A 30 17.64 22.42 6.16
CA ILE A 30 16.34 23.08 6.34
C ILE A 30 15.29 22.06 5.89
N GLU A 31 14.63 21.45 6.86
CA GLU A 31 13.50 20.55 6.63
C GLU A 31 12.43 21.23 5.75
N SER A 32 11.90 20.47 4.79
CA SER A 32 10.81 20.93 3.95
C SER A 32 9.48 20.47 4.53
N SER A 33 8.92 21.31 5.40
CA SER A 33 7.68 21.02 6.14
C SER A 33 6.40 21.09 5.30
N GLN A 34 6.48 21.56 4.05
CA GLN A 34 5.30 21.73 3.17
C GLN A 34 5.04 20.54 2.25
N VAL A 35 6.06 19.71 1.97
CA VAL A 35 5.91 18.58 1.06
C VAL A 35 5.10 17.48 1.72
N LYS A 36 3.99 17.11 1.08
CA LYS A 36 3.08 16.02 1.46
C LYS A 36 3.23 14.82 0.53
N ASP A 37 3.49 15.06 -0.75
CA ASP A 37 3.65 14.01 -1.75
C ASP A 37 5.09 13.97 -2.26
N LEU A 38 5.80 12.89 -1.97
CA LEU A 38 7.20 12.70 -2.37
C LEU A 38 7.33 11.52 -3.31
N HIS A 39 7.82 11.79 -4.53
CA HIS A 39 8.16 10.74 -5.49
C HIS A 39 9.68 10.70 -5.68
N LEU A 40 10.28 9.55 -5.38
CA LEU A 40 11.69 9.24 -5.59
C LEU A 40 11.78 7.93 -6.39
N ILE A 41 11.26 7.91 -7.61
CA ILE A 41 11.09 6.69 -8.41
C ILE A 41 12.34 6.45 -9.26
N GLU A 42 12.87 5.23 -9.27
CA GLU A 42 14.05 4.88 -10.08
C GLU A 42 15.30 5.76 -9.77
N CYS A 43 15.41 6.25 -8.53
CA CYS A 43 16.48 7.18 -8.11
C CYS A 43 17.77 6.46 -7.66
N ASN A 44 17.82 5.13 -7.78
CA ASN A 44 18.91 4.29 -7.30
C ASN A 44 19.26 4.55 -5.82
N LEU A 45 18.23 4.75 -4.97
CA LEU A 45 18.41 4.96 -3.54
C LEU A 45 19.06 3.74 -2.88
N SER A 46 20.04 3.99 -2.01
CA SER A 46 20.67 2.97 -1.15
C SER A 46 20.12 3.03 0.27
N ASP A 47 20.46 2.03 1.07
CA ASP A 47 20.07 1.93 2.49
C ASP A 47 20.58 3.12 3.33
N GLU A 48 21.70 3.72 2.93
CA GLU A 48 22.34 4.84 3.64
C GLU A 48 21.61 6.17 3.43
N PHE A 49 21.09 6.40 2.22
CA PHE A 49 20.50 7.70 1.87
C PHE A 49 19.01 7.81 2.15
N LEU A 50 18.27 6.70 2.12
CA LEU A 50 16.83 6.72 2.38
C LEU A 50 16.47 7.37 3.74
N PRO A 51 17.15 7.09 4.87
CA PRO A 51 16.93 7.79 6.13
C PRO A 51 17.07 9.31 6.02
N VAL A 52 18.07 9.80 5.28
CA VAL A 52 18.34 11.24 5.11
C VAL A 52 17.13 11.91 4.45
N TYR A 53 16.60 11.33 3.38
CA TYR A 53 15.41 11.85 2.70
C TYR A 53 14.19 11.93 3.64
N LEU A 54 13.97 10.92 4.47
CA LEU A 54 12.84 10.90 5.39
C LEU A 54 12.94 12.00 6.45
N THR A 55 14.15 12.33 6.93
CA THR A 55 14.38 13.45 7.85
C THR A 55 14.10 14.81 7.18
N TYR A 56 14.43 14.95 5.90
CA TYR A 56 14.22 16.19 5.17
C TYR A 56 12.75 16.53 4.91
N PHE A 57 11.87 15.53 4.88
CA PHE A 57 10.45 15.68 4.56
C PHE A 57 9.58 15.11 5.69
N PRO A 58 9.53 15.76 6.87
CA PRO A 58 8.90 15.19 8.06
C PRO A 58 7.36 15.08 7.96
N ASN A 59 6.73 15.82 7.04
CA ASN A 59 5.27 15.93 6.93
C ASN A 59 4.68 15.16 5.73
N ILE A 60 5.42 14.22 5.14
CA ILE A 60 4.92 13.43 4.01
C ILE A 60 3.68 12.61 4.39
N GLU A 61 2.70 12.63 3.51
CA GLU A 61 1.47 11.85 3.57
C GLU A 61 1.47 10.71 2.55
N THR A 62 2.16 10.89 1.41
CA THR A 62 2.32 9.89 0.34
C THR A 62 3.78 9.80 -0.10
N LEU A 63 4.32 8.57 -0.14
CA LEU A 63 5.71 8.30 -0.54
C LEU A 63 5.77 7.25 -1.65
N TYR A 64 6.36 7.61 -2.78
CA TYR A 64 6.65 6.70 -3.89
C TYR A 64 8.15 6.43 -3.97
N LEU A 65 8.53 5.17 -3.76
CA LEU A 65 9.91 4.66 -3.80
C LEU A 65 10.09 3.57 -4.87
N ASN A 66 9.15 3.45 -5.80
CA ASN A 66 9.14 2.39 -6.82
C ASN A 66 10.47 2.28 -7.58
N ASN A 67 10.82 1.07 -8.02
CA ASN A 67 12.00 0.78 -8.84
C ASN A 67 13.34 1.23 -8.23
N ASN A 68 13.49 1.20 -6.90
CA ASN A 68 14.77 1.46 -6.23
C ASN A 68 15.50 0.18 -5.81
N ASN A 69 16.75 0.35 -5.37
CA ASN A 69 17.69 -0.74 -5.13
C ASN A 69 18.09 -0.93 -3.65
N PHE A 70 17.46 -0.21 -2.73
CA PHE A 70 17.67 -0.41 -1.29
C PHE A 70 17.21 -1.81 -0.88
N THR A 71 17.89 -2.37 0.11
CA THR A 71 17.62 -3.70 0.67
C THR A 71 16.81 -3.63 1.96
N ILE A 72 16.80 -2.48 2.63
CA ILE A 72 16.12 -2.27 3.91
C ILE A 72 15.28 -1.00 3.83
N LEU A 73 13.99 -1.10 4.18
CA LEU A 73 13.18 0.06 4.56
C LEU A 73 13.52 0.37 6.03
N PRO A 74 14.18 1.50 6.32
CA PRO A 74 14.84 1.75 7.60
C PRO A 74 13.82 1.93 8.73
N PRO A 75 14.20 1.63 9.99
CA PRO A 75 13.31 1.76 11.15
C PRO A 75 12.81 3.19 11.35
N CYS A 76 13.61 4.20 11.00
CA CYS A 76 13.22 5.61 11.13
C CYS A 76 11.98 6.02 10.33
N ILE A 77 11.47 5.16 9.43
CA ILE A 77 10.19 5.40 8.75
C ILE A 77 9.00 5.45 9.73
N GLU A 78 9.14 4.86 10.92
CA GLU A 78 8.14 4.97 11.99
C GLU A 78 7.92 6.43 12.45
N ASN A 79 8.94 7.28 12.28
CA ASN A 79 8.87 8.71 12.61
C ASN A 79 8.06 9.52 11.59
N CYS A 80 7.76 8.96 10.41
CA CYS A 80 6.91 9.60 9.41
C CYS A 80 5.43 9.47 9.82
N VAL A 81 5.06 10.07 10.95
CA VAL A 81 3.74 9.89 11.60
C VAL A 81 2.56 10.32 10.73
N ASN A 82 2.77 11.17 9.74
CA ASN A 82 1.75 11.63 8.79
C ASN A 82 1.61 10.72 7.56
N LEU A 83 2.54 9.77 7.36
CA LEU A 83 2.58 8.93 6.16
C LEU A 83 1.41 7.95 6.14
N LYS A 84 0.53 8.12 5.16
CA LYS A 84 -0.67 7.31 4.93
C LYS A 84 -0.49 6.29 3.83
N ARG A 85 0.31 6.59 2.79
CA ARG A 85 0.47 5.71 1.62
C ARG A 85 1.94 5.55 1.24
N LEU A 86 2.37 4.30 1.08
CA LEU A 86 3.74 3.93 0.73
C LEU A 86 3.77 2.97 -0.46
N TYR A 87 4.44 3.37 -1.54
CA TYR A 87 4.58 2.57 -2.75
C TYR A 87 6.04 2.16 -2.96
N LEU A 88 6.29 0.85 -2.93
CA LEU A 88 7.60 0.19 -3.01
C LEU A 88 7.69 -0.71 -4.24
N ASP A 89 6.79 -0.57 -5.20
CA ASP A 89 6.65 -1.53 -6.30
C ASP A 89 7.94 -1.65 -7.11
N ASP A 90 8.26 -2.86 -7.54
CA ASP A 90 9.47 -3.21 -8.28
C ASP A 90 10.80 -2.92 -7.54
N CYS A 91 10.79 -2.72 -6.22
CA CYS A 91 12.00 -2.72 -5.39
C CYS A 91 12.53 -4.14 -5.19
N LYS A 92 13.03 -4.76 -6.27
CA LYS A 92 13.37 -6.20 -6.32
C LYS A 92 14.47 -6.63 -5.34
N LYS A 93 15.26 -5.71 -4.83
CA LYS A 93 16.31 -5.97 -3.82
C LYS A 93 15.85 -5.76 -2.39
N LEU A 94 14.65 -5.21 -2.16
CA LEU A 94 14.10 -4.99 -0.83
C LEU A 94 13.88 -6.34 -0.13
N GLN A 95 14.55 -6.51 1.01
CA GLN A 95 14.54 -7.73 1.81
C GLN A 95 13.81 -7.51 3.14
N GLN A 96 14.03 -6.37 3.79
CA GLN A 96 13.56 -6.11 5.14
C GLN A 96 12.72 -4.85 5.20
N ILE A 97 11.63 -4.92 5.96
CA ILE A 97 10.86 -3.78 6.42
C ILE A 97 10.94 -3.83 7.93
N MET A 98 11.67 -2.88 8.52
CA MET A 98 11.99 -2.92 9.96
C MET A 98 10.87 -2.37 10.83
N ALA A 99 10.11 -1.41 10.30
CA ALA A 99 8.98 -0.78 10.96
C ALA A 99 8.00 -0.22 9.93
N LEU A 100 6.82 0.17 10.38
CA LEU A 100 5.83 0.89 9.59
C LEU A 100 5.42 2.17 10.31
N PRO A 101 5.04 3.23 9.59
CA PRO A 101 4.41 4.40 10.19
C PRO A 101 3.12 4.02 10.94
N PRO A 102 2.83 4.65 12.09
CA PRO A 102 1.66 4.31 12.91
C PRO A 102 0.32 4.58 12.22
N ASN A 103 0.28 5.51 11.26
CA ASN A 103 -0.94 5.91 10.54
C ASN A 103 -1.00 5.40 9.10
N ILE A 104 -0.18 4.40 8.75
CA ILE A 104 -0.18 3.84 7.41
C ILE A 104 -1.55 3.23 7.08
N LYS A 105 -2.07 3.55 5.90
CA LYS A 105 -3.33 3.05 5.35
C LYS A 105 -3.09 2.22 4.11
N GLY A 106 -2.18 2.65 3.25
CA GLY A 106 -1.83 1.99 2.01
C GLY A 106 -0.36 1.56 1.97
N LEU A 107 -0.10 0.30 1.62
CA LEU A 107 1.23 -0.17 1.29
C LEU A 107 1.20 -1.08 0.07
N SER A 108 1.95 -0.71 -0.97
CA SER A 108 2.18 -1.57 -2.13
C SER A 108 3.65 -1.93 -2.22
N ALA A 109 3.95 -3.21 -2.36
CA ALA A 109 5.28 -3.75 -2.59
C ALA A 109 5.23 -4.83 -3.67
N GLU A 110 4.46 -4.58 -4.73
CA GLU A 110 4.36 -5.48 -5.88
C GLU A 110 5.75 -5.75 -6.47
N ASN A 111 5.99 -6.99 -6.91
CA ASN A 111 7.26 -7.45 -7.47
C ASN A 111 8.50 -7.26 -6.56
N CYS A 112 8.34 -7.03 -5.25
CA CYS A 112 9.43 -7.03 -4.27
C CYS A 112 9.88 -8.46 -3.92
N ILE A 113 10.38 -9.19 -4.92
CA ILE A 113 10.63 -10.64 -4.87
C ILE A 113 11.64 -11.11 -3.81
N SER A 114 12.43 -10.20 -3.24
CA SER A 114 13.44 -10.53 -2.22
C SER A 114 12.95 -10.37 -0.78
N LEU A 115 11.69 -9.99 -0.57
CA LEU A 115 11.13 -9.80 0.78
C LEU A 115 11.28 -11.07 1.61
N THR A 116 11.86 -10.89 2.80
CA THR A 116 12.05 -11.97 3.76
C THR A 116 10.75 -12.35 4.45
N SER A 117 10.72 -13.56 5.03
CA SER A 117 9.60 -13.99 5.87
C SER A 117 9.33 -13.04 7.03
N HIS A 118 10.38 -12.45 7.60
CA HIS A 118 10.27 -11.45 8.66
C HIS A 118 9.47 -10.23 8.20
N ALA A 119 9.83 -9.63 7.05
CA ALA A 119 9.10 -8.50 6.48
C ALA A 119 7.65 -8.85 6.16
N THR A 120 7.41 -10.01 5.53
CA THR A 120 6.03 -10.44 5.21
C THR A 120 5.19 -10.70 6.47
N SER A 121 5.79 -11.21 7.55
CA SER A 121 5.06 -11.43 8.82
C SER A 121 4.67 -10.11 9.48
N LEU A 122 5.52 -9.08 9.41
CA LEU A 122 5.18 -7.73 9.87
C LEU A 122 3.98 -7.19 9.09
N LEU A 123 4.01 -7.28 7.75
CA LEU A 123 2.92 -6.82 6.88
C LEU A 123 1.62 -7.62 7.03
N LEU A 124 1.67 -8.81 7.65
CA LEU A 124 0.52 -9.67 7.94
C LEU A 124 0.02 -9.55 9.38
N SER A 125 0.62 -8.68 10.20
CA SER A 125 0.25 -8.53 11.61
C SER A 125 -1.21 -8.07 11.71
N GLN A 126 -2.02 -8.82 12.45
CA GLN A 126 -3.42 -8.51 12.67
C GLN A 126 -3.61 -7.12 13.28
N GLU A 127 -2.71 -6.71 14.19
CA GLU A 127 -2.71 -5.41 14.88
C GLU A 127 -2.77 -4.21 13.91
N ILE A 128 -2.12 -4.32 12.73
CA ILE A 128 -2.11 -3.26 11.72
C ILE A 128 -3.48 -3.13 11.04
N HIS A 129 -4.19 -4.25 10.90
CA HIS A 129 -5.43 -4.33 10.13
C HIS A 129 -6.69 -4.25 11.02
N GLU A 130 -6.56 -4.42 12.34
CA GLU A 130 -7.67 -4.40 13.30
C GLU A 130 -8.46 -3.10 13.28
N ALA A 131 -7.79 -1.97 13.10
CA ALA A 131 -8.43 -0.66 12.98
C ALA A 131 -9.28 -0.52 11.71
N GLY A 132 -9.11 -1.42 10.74
CA GLY A 132 -9.70 -1.31 9.41
C GLY A 132 -9.08 -0.17 8.60
N ASN A 133 -9.71 0.14 7.46
CA ASN A 133 -9.25 1.15 6.53
C ASN A 133 -7.78 1.00 6.11
N THR A 134 -7.34 -0.25 5.86
CA THR A 134 -6.02 -0.53 5.29
C THR A 134 -6.13 -1.25 3.95
N TYR A 135 -5.18 -1.02 3.04
CA TYR A 135 -4.96 -1.82 1.83
C TYR A 135 -3.46 -2.11 1.67
N PHE A 136 -3.11 -3.38 1.59
CA PHE A 136 -1.75 -3.87 1.55
C PHE A 136 -1.60 -4.88 0.41
N ILE A 137 -0.58 -4.69 -0.41
CA ILE A 137 -0.26 -5.57 -1.53
C ILE A 137 1.21 -5.93 -1.46
N PHE A 138 1.54 -7.22 -1.41
CA PHE A 138 2.92 -7.66 -1.33
C PHE A 138 3.09 -9.15 -1.69
N PRO A 139 4.30 -9.60 -2.04
CA PRO A 139 4.62 -11.00 -2.28
C PRO A 139 4.19 -11.93 -1.15
N GLY A 140 3.43 -12.96 -1.51
CA GLY A 140 2.91 -13.93 -0.57
C GLY A 140 2.01 -14.95 -1.24
N THR A 141 1.98 -16.16 -0.68
CA THR A 141 1.31 -17.31 -1.34
C THR A 141 0.22 -17.95 -0.50
N LYS A 142 -0.05 -17.41 0.70
CA LYS A 142 -0.99 -17.97 1.66
C LYS A 142 -1.75 -16.85 2.36
N VAL A 143 -3.06 -16.98 2.41
CA VAL A 143 -3.91 -16.16 3.28
C VAL A 143 -3.53 -16.43 4.74
N PRO A 144 -3.42 -15.40 5.60
CA PRO A 144 -3.09 -15.56 7.02
C PRO A 144 -4.03 -16.49 7.77
N TYR A 145 -3.52 -17.10 8.85
CA TYR A 145 -4.31 -18.04 9.64
C TYR A 145 -5.40 -17.38 10.47
N TRP A 146 -5.26 -16.09 10.77
CA TRP A 146 -6.20 -15.31 11.59
C TRP A 146 -7.46 -14.89 10.84
N PHE A 147 -7.58 -15.17 9.54
CA PHE A 147 -8.84 -15.03 8.82
C PHE A 147 -9.83 -16.11 9.24
N ASP A 148 -10.97 -15.69 9.79
CA ASP A 148 -12.06 -16.55 10.25
C ASP A 148 -12.62 -17.44 9.13
N HIS A 149 -12.73 -16.88 7.93
CA HIS A 149 -13.29 -17.55 6.75
C HIS A 149 -12.23 -17.64 5.64
N ARG A 150 -11.85 -18.88 5.28
CA ARG A 150 -10.90 -19.16 4.21
C ARG A 150 -11.49 -20.18 3.25
N SER A 151 -11.51 -19.85 1.96
CA SER A 151 -11.92 -20.75 0.88
C SER A 151 -10.81 -20.90 -0.15
N LYS A 152 -10.93 -21.95 -0.98
CA LYS A 152 -10.18 -22.08 -2.23
C LYS A 152 -11.19 -22.01 -3.37
N GLY A 153 -10.92 -21.19 -4.38
CA GLY A 153 -11.80 -20.98 -5.52
C GLY A 153 -11.90 -19.51 -5.88
N SER A 154 -12.85 -19.18 -6.76
CA SER A 154 -13.08 -17.83 -7.26
C SER A 154 -14.10 -17.04 -6.43
N SER A 155 -14.62 -17.60 -5.34
CA SER A 155 -15.61 -16.94 -4.50
C SER A 155 -15.51 -17.34 -3.03
N VAL A 156 -16.00 -16.46 -2.18
CA VAL A 156 -16.25 -16.69 -0.76
C VAL A 156 -17.65 -16.16 -0.45
N SER A 157 -18.37 -16.85 0.44
CA SER A 157 -19.71 -16.46 0.85
C SER A 157 -19.85 -16.73 2.34
N PHE A 158 -20.49 -15.80 3.03
CA PHE A 158 -20.73 -15.88 4.48
C PHE A 158 -22.04 -15.19 4.81
N TRP A 159 -22.57 -15.48 5.99
CA TRP A 159 -23.80 -14.90 6.51
C TRP A 159 -23.47 -13.97 7.67
N PHE A 160 -24.23 -12.89 7.79
CA PHE A 160 -24.16 -11.96 8.90
C PHE A 160 -25.58 -11.54 9.29
N HIS A 161 -25.75 -11.06 10.52
CA HIS A 161 -27.03 -10.59 11.02
C HIS A 161 -27.10 -9.06 11.01
N ASN A 162 -28.25 -8.53 10.60
CA ASN A 162 -28.63 -7.11 10.64
C ASN A 162 -27.78 -6.15 9.78
N LYS A 163 -26.49 -5.97 10.11
CA LYS A 163 -25.58 -5.02 9.47
C LYS A 163 -24.32 -5.74 9.00
N LEU A 164 -23.80 -5.33 7.84
CA LEU A 164 -22.52 -5.81 7.35
C LEU A 164 -21.41 -5.45 8.34
N PRO A 165 -20.67 -6.45 8.87
CA PRO A 165 -19.52 -6.15 9.71
C PRO A 165 -18.43 -5.45 8.90
N THR A 166 -17.51 -4.79 9.59
CA THR A 166 -16.21 -4.46 9.00
C THR A 166 -15.57 -5.76 8.53
N ILE A 167 -15.22 -5.85 7.25
CA ILE A 167 -14.63 -7.05 6.66
C ILE A 167 -13.28 -6.67 6.09
N ALA A 168 -12.22 -7.22 6.70
CA ALA A 168 -10.95 -7.37 6.00
C ALA A 168 -11.10 -8.52 5.00
N MET A 169 -10.74 -8.29 3.75
CA MET A 169 -10.64 -9.32 2.73
C MET A 169 -9.17 -9.58 2.42
N CYS A 170 -8.83 -10.86 2.27
CA CYS A 170 -7.52 -11.28 1.84
C CYS A 170 -7.67 -12.34 0.75
N PHE A 171 -7.01 -12.14 -0.38
CA PHE A 171 -6.91 -13.18 -1.40
C PHE A 171 -5.51 -13.27 -1.99
N VAL A 172 -5.23 -14.44 -2.54
CA VAL A 172 -3.98 -14.77 -3.19
C VAL A 172 -4.31 -15.37 -4.55
N CYS A 173 -3.83 -14.75 -5.60
CA CYS A 173 -3.93 -15.28 -6.96
C CYS A 173 -2.72 -16.18 -7.25
N ARG A 174 -2.95 -17.39 -7.72
CA ARG A 174 -1.91 -18.26 -8.28
C ARG A 174 -2.24 -18.54 -9.74
N LEU A 175 -1.47 -17.93 -10.64
CA LEU A 175 -1.54 -18.21 -12.07
C LEU A 175 -0.81 -19.53 -12.37
N LEU A 176 -1.46 -20.41 -13.11
CA LEU A 176 -0.86 -21.66 -13.60
C LEU A 176 0.00 -21.44 -14.85
N ASP A 177 -0.23 -20.35 -15.58
CA ASP A 177 0.46 -20.04 -16.82
C ASP A 177 1.47 -18.90 -16.64
N LYS A 178 2.71 -19.14 -17.07
CA LYS A 178 3.81 -18.16 -16.97
C LYS A 178 3.75 -17.08 -18.05
N ASP A 179 2.99 -17.31 -19.11
CA ASP A 179 2.94 -16.45 -20.30
C ASP A 179 1.81 -15.42 -20.30
N SER A 180 0.77 -15.59 -19.46
CA SER A 180 -0.34 -14.65 -19.35
C SER A 180 0.01 -13.49 -18.44
N ARG A 181 0.81 -12.53 -18.95
CA ARG A 181 1.29 -11.39 -18.17
C ARG A 181 0.19 -10.44 -17.68
N HIS A 182 -1.05 -10.52 -18.17
CA HIS A 182 -2.11 -9.58 -17.81
C HIS A 182 -3.49 -10.26 -17.85
N LEU A 183 -3.93 -10.84 -16.74
CA LEU A 183 -5.35 -11.15 -16.54
C LEU A 183 -5.97 -10.02 -15.73
N SER A 184 -7.00 -9.39 -16.28
CA SER A 184 -7.87 -8.48 -15.54
C SER A 184 -8.82 -9.34 -14.73
N TYR A 185 -8.88 -9.09 -13.43
CA TYR A 185 -9.90 -9.71 -12.57
C TYR A 185 -10.81 -8.62 -12.05
N GLU A 186 -12.07 -8.97 -11.91
CA GLU A 186 -13.09 -8.11 -11.33
C GLU A 186 -13.51 -8.71 -10.00
N LEU A 187 -13.44 -7.91 -8.95
CA LEU A 187 -13.94 -8.28 -7.64
C LEU A 187 -15.42 -7.91 -7.57
N ASN A 188 -16.27 -8.91 -7.72
CA ASN A 188 -17.71 -8.72 -7.64
C ASN A 188 -18.22 -9.06 -6.24
N VAL A 189 -18.87 -8.09 -5.59
CA VAL A 189 -19.52 -8.28 -4.29
C VAL A 189 -21.02 -8.33 -4.48
N PHE A 190 -21.64 -9.40 -3.98
CA PHE A 190 -23.08 -9.60 -4.05
C PHE A 190 -23.67 -9.63 -2.64
N ILE A 191 -24.67 -8.78 -2.40
CA ILE A 191 -25.45 -8.77 -1.16
C ILE A 191 -26.87 -9.19 -1.50
N ASN A 192 -27.33 -10.31 -0.94
CA ASN A 192 -28.66 -10.89 -1.24
C ASN A 192 -28.92 -11.07 -2.75
N GLY A 193 -27.89 -11.41 -3.52
CA GLY A 193 -27.97 -11.60 -4.97
C GLY A 193 -27.94 -10.31 -5.80
N LYS A 194 -27.94 -9.12 -5.17
CA LYS A 194 -27.74 -7.84 -5.84
C LYS A 194 -26.24 -7.54 -5.89
N SER A 195 -25.73 -7.26 -7.09
CA SER A 195 -24.36 -6.77 -7.26
C SER A 195 -24.26 -5.38 -6.66
N THR A 196 -23.32 -5.19 -5.75
CA THR A 196 -22.95 -3.86 -5.27
C THR A 196 -21.65 -3.46 -5.94
N LEU A 197 -21.65 -2.32 -6.63
CA LEU A 197 -20.43 -1.77 -7.19
C LEU A 197 -19.52 -1.38 -6.04
N CYS A 198 -18.42 -2.09 -5.89
CA CYS A 198 -17.34 -1.58 -5.08
C CYS A 198 -16.71 -0.41 -5.85
N SER A 199 -16.94 0.85 -5.44
CA SER A 199 -16.24 2.04 -5.95
C SER A 199 -14.79 2.09 -5.50
N TYR A 200 -14.01 1.13 -5.97
CA TYR A 200 -12.59 1.35 -6.14
C TYR A 200 -12.21 0.84 -7.51
N ASN A 201 -11.12 1.35 -8.06
CA ASN A 201 -10.47 0.86 -9.29
C ASN A 201 -10.04 -0.62 -9.24
N ILE A 202 -10.55 -1.42 -8.29
CA ILE A 202 -10.36 -2.87 -8.17
C ILE A 202 -10.96 -3.64 -9.34
N ASN A 203 -11.93 -3.05 -10.05
CA ASN A 203 -12.52 -3.67 -11.25
C ASN A 203 -11.54 -3.76 -12.44
N SER A 204 -10.33 -3.19 -12.34
CA SER A 204 -9.33 -3.26 -13.41
C SER A 204 -7.88 -3.51 -12.94
N PHE A 205 -7.65 -4.03 -11.73
CA PHE A 205 -6.28 -4.40 -11.35
C PHE A 205 -5.77 -5.61 -12.14
N LYS A 206 -4.52 -5.49 -12.59
CA LYS A 206 -3.73 -6.62 -13.06
C LYS A 206 -3.20 -7.32 -11.81
N PHE A 207 -3.87 -8.39 -11.39
CA PHE A 207 -3.42 -9.15 -10.23
C PHE A 207 -2.16 -9.94 -10.57
N LEU A 208 -1.15 -9.82 -9.73
CA LEU A 208 0.09 -10.54 -9.85
C LEU A 208 -0.02 -11.90 -9.16
N SER A 209 0.43 -12.94 -9.86
CA SER A 209 0.58 -14.26 -9.26
C SER A 209 1.56 -14.20 -8.09
N GLY A 210 1.24 -14.89 -7.00
CA GLY A 210 2.13 -14.99 -5.83
C GLY A 210 2.18 -13.70 -4.99
N HIS A 211 1.13 -12.89 -5.05
CA HIS A 211 0.94 -11.74 -4.17
C HIS A 211 -0.28 -11.95 -3.27
N ILE A 212 -0.22 -11.36 -2.09
CA ILE A 212 -1.33 -11.18 -1.16
C ILE A 212 -1.93 -9.81 -1.40
N TYR A 213 -3.25 -9.78 -1.56
CA TYR A 213 -4.05 -8.57 -1.59
C TYR A 213 -4.89 -8.56 -0.32
N LEU A 214 -4.64 -7.61 0.57
CA LEU A 214 -5.28 -7.50 1.88
C LEU A 214 -5.90 -6.11 2.03
N PHE A 215 -7.22 -6.00 2.13
CA PHE A 215 -7.86 -4.69 2.24
C PHE A 215 -9.19 -4.73 2.98
N ASP A 216 -9.55 -3.60 3.60
CA ASP A 216 -10.89 -3.39 4.17
C ASP A 216 -11.91 -3.15 3.06
N LEU A 217 -13.01 -3.91 3.07
CA LEU A 217 -14.09 -3.79 2.09
C LEU A 217 -14.77 -2.39 2.14
N ARG A 218 -14.63 -1.62 3.21
CA ARG A 218 -15.21 -0.27 3.36
C ARG A 218 -14.37 0.85 2.73
N LEU A 219 -13.07 0.65 2.51
CA LEU A 219 -12.20 1.63 1.80
C LEU A 219 -12.62 1.91 0.37
N VAL A 220 -13.51 1.08 -0.12
CA VAL A 220 -14.23 1.22 -1.36
C VAL A 220 -15.07 2.52 -1.43
N GLU A 221 -15.21 3.31 -0.35
CA GLU A 221 -16.05 4.52 -0.38
C GLU A 221 -15.32 5.87 -0.15
N GLU A 222 -14.05 5.91 0.30
CA GLU A 222 -13.49 7.13 0.94
C GLU A 222 -12.46 7.97 0.14
N GLU A 223 -12.03 7.60 -1.08
CA GLU A 223 -11.00 8.39 -1.79
C GLU A 223 -11.51 9.38 -2.86
N ASP A 224 -12.81 9.44 -3.12
CA ASP A 224 -13.39 10.51 -3.94
C ASP A 224 -14.04 11.56 -3.04
N GLU A 225 -13.30 12.60 -2.66
CA GLU A 225 -13.86 13.84 -2.06
C GLU A 225 -14.82 14.60 -3.02
N GLU A 226 -15.31 13.99 -4.11
CA GLU A 226 -16.27 14.62 -5.01
C GLU A 226 -17.51 13.78 -5.37
N PHE A 227 -17.70 12.56 -4.83
CA PHE A 227 -18.95 11.81 -5.07
C PHE A 227 -19.49 11.15 -3.80
N HIS A 228 -20.38 11.86 -3.13
CA HIS A 228 -21.27 11.28 -2.11
C HIS A 228 -22.32 10.36 -2.77
N SER A 229 -22.18 9.05 -2.59
CA SER A 229 -23.32 8.16 -2.33
C SER A 229 -22.86 6.84 -1.68
N ASN A 230 -23.28 6.57 -0.44
CA ASN A 230 -23.11 5.26 0.22
C ASN A 230 -23.96 4.20 -0.50
N GLN A 231 -23.45 3.62 -1.58
CA GLN A 231 -24.18 2.62 -2.36
C GLN A 231 -24.28 1.28 -1.62
N LEU A 232 -23.33 0.96 -0.74
CA LEU A 232 -23.41 -0.23 0.12
C LEU A 232 -24.59 -0.11 1.09
N ASP A 233 -24.71 1.03 1.81
CA ASP A 233 -25.84 1.29 2.71
C ASP A 233 -27.20 1.28 1.95
N GLN A 234 -27.27 1.82 0.73
CA GLN A 234 -28.51 1.83 -0.05
C GLN A 234 -28.94 0.41 -0.51
N ALA A 235 -28.00 -0.45 -0.90
CA ALA A 235 -28.30 -1.84 -1.24
C ALA A 235 -28.88 -2.64 -0.05
N PHE A 236 -28.53 -2.28 1.19
CA PHE A 236 -29.11 -2.88 2.40
C PHE A 236 -30.59 -2.54 2.61
N PHE A 237 -31.02 -1.32 2.23
CA PHE A 237 -32.40 -0.89 2.45
C PHE A 237 -33.38 -1.38 1.38
N GLU A 238 -32.91 -1.67 0.17
CA GLU A 238 -33.76 -2.12 -0.94
C GLU A 238 -34.01 -3.64 -0.98
N GLY A 239 -33.33 -4.41 -0.12
CA GLY A 239 -33.45 -5.88 -0.05
C GLY A 239 -34.48 -6.41 0.97
N LYS A 240 -35.47 -5.58 1.37
CA LYS A 240 -36.59 -5.99 2.24
C LYS A 240 -37.83 -6.38 1.43
#